data_AF-M5BKE5-F1
#
_entry.id   AF-M5BKE5-F1
#
_cell.length_a   1.000
_cell.length_b   1.000
_cell.length_c   1.000
_cell.angle_alpha   90.00
_cell.angle_beta   90.00
_cell.angle_gamma   90.00
#
_symmetry.space_group_name_H-M   'P 1'
#
loop_
_entity.id
_entity.type
_entity.pdbx_description
1 polymer ?
#
loop_
_entity_poly.entity_id
_entity_poly.type
_entity_poly.pdbx_seq_one_letter_code
_entity_poly.pdbx_strand_id
1 'polypeptide(L)'
;MPDAPTKPKATSPTALPPPNVGAEQYAKLTVERLQRIQSQLTTAPRAGKLKGKVCIITGVGSIKGIGRATAFAYAHQGARHLYLLDYDGSNLPDLEESLKKAYPDVKVRFCSPTVFMTRT
;
A
#
# COMPACT_ATOMS: atom_id res chain seq x y z
N MET A 1 8.99 47.67 32.42
CA MET A 1 9.21 46.23 32.68
C MET A 1 9.51 45.60 31.34
N PRO A 2 10.68 44.97 31.13
CA PRO A 2 10.97 44.28 29.87
C PRO A 2 10.13 43.01 29.77
N ASP A 3 9.41 42.87 28.66
CA ASP A 3 8.52 41.74 28.37
C ASP A 3 9.29 40.41 28.29
N ALA A 4 8.69 39.39 28.89
CA ALA A 4 9.26 38.06 29.06
C ALA A 4 9.49 37.33 27.72
N PRO A 5 10.54 36.50 27.59
CA PRO A 5 10.76 35.67 26.41
C PRO A 5 9.64 34.64 26.27
N THR A 6 8.80 34.82 25.26
CA THR A 6 7.75 33.88 24.91
C THR A 6 8.36 32.61 24.33
N LYS A 7 8.14 31.47 25.01
CA LYS A 7 8.64 30.15 24.58
C LYS A 7 8.15 29.84 23.16
N PRO A 8 8.98 29.22 22.30
CA PRO A 8 8.57 28.84 20.95
C PRO A 8 7.42 27.81 21.02
N LYS A 9 6.27 28.21 20.48
CA LYS A 9 5.07 27.38 20.39
C LYS A 9 5.36 26.24 19.42
N ALA A 10 5.39 25.01 19.93
CA ALA A 10 5.58 23.81 19.13
C ALA A 10 4.58 23.82 17.95
N THR A 11 5.10 24.01 16.74
CA THR A 11 4.29 24.09 15.53
C THR A 11 3.73 22.71 15.23
N SER A 12 2.40 22.60 15.27
CA SER A 12 1.66 21.40 14.91
C SER A 12 2.03 20.96 13.48
N PRO A 13 2.12 19.65 13.20
CA PRO A 13 2.61 19.11 11.93
C PRO A 13 1.73 19.45 10.70
N THR A 14 0.53 19.98 10.91
CA THR A 14 -0.43 20.39 9.87
C THR A 14 -0.41 21.91 9.61
N ALA A 15 0.43 22.68 10.31
CA ALA A 15 0.50 24.12 10.12
C ALA A 15 1.02 24.47 8.71
N LEU A 16 0.28 25.33 8.01
CA LEU A 16 0.76 25.96 6.79
C LEU A 16 2.00 26.79 7.13
N PRO A 17 3.06 26.76 6.30
CA PRO A 17 4.23 27.60 6.52
C PRO A 17 3.80 29.08 6.60
N PRO A 18 4.49 29.91 7.39
CA PRO A 18 4.21 31.34 7.41
C PRO A 18 4.33 31.91 5.98
N PRO A 19 3.47 32.87 5.58
CA PRO A 19 3.31 33.32 4.19
C PRO A 19 4.54 33.99 3.56
N ASN A 20 5.66 34.08 4.29
CA ASN A 20 6.85 34.84 3.92
C ASN A 20 8.10 33.96 3.63
N VAL A 21 7.91 32.68 3.31
CA VAL A 21 9.00 31.78 2.90
C VAL A 21 9.12 31.72 1.38
N GLY A 22 10.34 31.68 0.84
CA GLY A 22 10.58 31.67 -0.60
C GLY A 22 10.11 30.36 -1.26
N ALA A 23 9.78 30.41 -2.57
CA ALA A 23 9.27 29.26 -3.34
C ALA A 23 10.10 27.97 -3.18
N GLU A 24 11.42 28.12 -3.06
CA GLU A 24 12.36 27.00 -2.89
C GLU A 24 12.25 26.31 -1.52
N GLN A 25 11.90 27.06 -0.47
CA GLN A 25 11.66 26.50 0.87
C GLN A 25 10.33 25.72 0.91
N TYR A 26 9.29 26.20 0.20
CA TYR A 26 8.04 25.44 0.05
C TYR A 26 8.26 24.10 -0.65
N ALA A 27 9.11 24.05 -1.67
CA ALA A 27 9.44 22.81 -2.36
C ALA A 27 10.12 21.81 -1.40
N LYS A 28 11.11 22.24 -0.62
CA LYS A 28 11.80 21.40 0.38
C LYS A 28 10.83 20.84 1.43
N LEU A 29 9.98 21.69 2.00
CA LEU A 29 8.96 21.26 2.98
C LEU A 29 7.95 20.28 2.38
N THR A 30 7.59 20.45 1.11
CA THR A 30 6.68 19.53 0.41
C THR A 30 7.33 18.18 0.20
N VAL A 31 8.61 18.16 -0.20
CA VAL A 31 9.37 16.91 -0.35
C VAL A 31 9.49 16.18 0.99
N GLU A 32 9.82 16.87 2.08
CA GLU A 32 9.90 16.28 3.42
C GLU A 32 8.55 15.68 3.87
N ARG A 33 7.44 16.37 3.57
CA ARG A 33 6.09 15.86 3.86
C ARG A 33 5.77 14.61 3.05
N LEU A 34 6.08 14.62 1.74
CA LEU A 34 5.88 13.47 0.88
C LEU A 34 6.69 12.27 1.36
N GLN A 35 7.96 12.48 1.73
CA GLN A 35 8.82 11.44 2.29
C GLN A 35 8.25 10.87 3.60
N ARG A 36 7.68 11.72 4.46
CA ARG A 36 7.07 11.27 5.71
C ARG A 36 5.79 10.46 5.51
N ILE A 37 4.96 10.82 4.53
CA ILE A 37 3.75 10.04 4.17
C ILE A 37 4.16 8.70 3.54
N GLN A 38 5.17 8.73 2.66
CA GLN A 38 5.71 7.52 2.04
C GLN A 38 6.29 6.56 3.09
N SER A 39 7.02 7.06 4.10
CA SER A 39 7.61 6.20 5.14
C SER A 39 6.57 5.53 6.04
N GLN A 40 5.42 6.19 6.27
CA GLN A 40 4.29 5.59 7.00
C GLN A 40 3.69 4.40 6.24
N LEU A 41 3.63 4.46 4.91
CA LEU A 41 3.09 3.39 4.07
C LEU A 41 4.06 2.21 3.95
N THR A 42 5.38 2.45 3.99
CA THR A 42 6.39 1.38 3.87
C THR A 42 6.70 0.69 5.19
N THR A 43 6.59 1.40 6.32
CA THR A 43 7.00 0.90 7.65
C THR A 43 5.82 0.35 8.47
N ALA A 44 4.61 0.31 7.90
CA ALA A 44 3.44 -0.21 8.60
C ALA A 44 3.71 -1.66 9.06
N PRO A 45 3.69 -1.95 10.37
CA PRO A 45 4.04 -3.28 10.88
C PRO A 45 3.06 -4.34 10.35
N ARG A 46 3.58 -5.52 10.02
CA ARG A 46 2.76 -6.68 9.68
C ARG A 46 1.95 -7.09 10.91
N ALA A 47 0.71 -6.59 11.01
CA ALA A 47 -0.18 -6.91 12.13
C ALA A 47 -0.54 -8.40 12.21
N GLY A 48 -0.21 -9.21 11.19
CA GLY A 48 -0.36 -10.67 11.22
C GLY A 48 -1.80 -11.16 11.32
N LYS A 49 -2.80 -10.29 11.10
CA LYS A 49 -4.23 -10.59 11.31
C LYS A 49 -4.73 -11.75 10.45
N LEU A 50 -4.08 -12.00 9.30
CA LEU A 50 -4.44 -13.05 8.35
C LEU A 50 -3.48 -14.24 8.37
N LYS A 51 -2.59 -14.32 9.38
CA LYS A 51 -1.65 -15.42 9.53
C LYS A 51 -2.37 -16.77 9.50
N GLY A 52 -1.97 -17.63 8.57
CA GLY A 52 -2.49 -18.99 8.46
C GLY A 52 -3.87 -19.11 7.79
N LYS A 53 -4.49 -18.01 7.34
CA LYS A 53 -5.80 -18.04 6.67
C LYS A 53 -5.68 -18.19 5.15
N VAL A 54 -6.75 -18.66 4.53
CA VAL A 54 -6.90 -18.72 3.07
C VAL A 54 -7.84 -17.60 2.66
N CYS A 55 -7.44 -16.81 1.68
CA CYS A 55 -8.21 -15.67 1.20
C CYS A 55 -8.53 -15.84 -0.29
N ILE A 56 -9.78 -15.58 -0.65
CA ILE A 56 -10.25 -15.58 -2.04
C ILE A 56 -10.62 -14.14 -2.37
N ILE A 57 -10.06 -13.60 -3.46
CA ILE A 57 -10.24 -12.21 -3.86
C ILE A 57 -10.74 -12.19 -5.30
N THR A 58 -11.90 -11.58 -5.50
CA THR A 58 -12.52 -11.34 -6.80
C THR A 58 -12.26 -9.92 -7.27
N GLY A 59 -12.20 -9.68 -8.58
CA GLY A 59 -12.06 -8.34 -9.15
C GLY A 59 -10.64 -7.76 -9.04
N VAL A 60 -9.63 -8.59 -9.25
CA VAL A 60 -8.20 -8.24 -9.10
C VAL A 60 -7.48 -7.87 -10.40
N GLY A 61 -8.14 -7.99 -11.56
CA GLY A 61 -7.60 -7.80 -12.91
C GLY A 61 -7.31 -6.34 -13.27
N SER A 62 -7.80 -5.39 -12.47
CA SER A 62 -7.49 -3.97 -12.63
C SER A 62 -6.09 -3.60 -12.11
N ILE A 63 -5.25 -2.98 -12.96
CA ILE A 63 -3.88 -2.56 -12.61
C ILE A 63 -3.83 -1.58 -11.43
N LYS A 64 -4.80 -0.66 -11.35
CA LYS A 64 -4.95 0.30 -10.23
C LYS A 64 -6.17 -0.03 -9.36
N GLY A 65 -6.63 -1.27 -9.39
CA GLY A 65 -7.85 -1.70 -8.70
C GLY A 65 -7.67 -1.93 -7.20
N ILE A 66 -8.78 -1.81 -6.48
CA ILE A 66 -8.85 -2.11 -5.04
C ILE A 66 -8.60 -3.60 -4.79
N GLY A 67 -9.07 -4.49 -5.67
CA GLY A 67 -8.83 -5.93 -5.55
C GLY A 67 -7.32 -6.26 -5.57
N ARG A 68 -6.58 -5.64 -6.50
CA ARG A 68 -5.12 -5.76 -6.56
C ARG A 68 -4.45 -5.25 -5.28
N ALA A 69 -4.80 -4.04 -4.82
CA ALA A 69 -4.26 -3.49 -3.57
C ALA A 69 -4.59 -4.39 -2.36
N THR A 70 -5.79 -4.99 -2.33
CA THR A 70 -6.23 -5.91 -1.28
C THR A 70 -5.40 -7.18 -1.29
N ALA A 71 -5.05 -7.73 -2.46
CA ALA A 71 -4.18 -8.90 -2.57
C ALA A 71 -2.79 -8.64 -1.95
N PHE A 72 -2.18 -7.48 -2.23
CA PHE A 72 -0.93 -7.07 -1.58
C PHE A 72 -1.08 -6.89 -0.07
N ALA A 73 -2.17 -6.25 0.37
CA ALA A 73 -2.44 -6.05 1.79
C ALA A 73 -2.63 -7.38 2.54
N TYR A 74 -3.27 -8.37 1.92
CA TYR A 74 -3.49 -9.69 2.52
C TYR A 74 -2.21 -10.53 2.54
N ALA A 75 -1.40 -10.46 1.48
CA ALA A 75 -0.07 -11.06 1.47
C ALA A 75 0.81 -10.45 2.57
N HIS A 76 0.81 -9.13 2.70
CA HIS A 76 1.53 -8.41 3.75
C HIS A 76 1.05 -8.80 5.17
N GLN A 77 -0.23 -9.14 5.34
CA GLN A 77 -0.78 -9.61 6.62
C GLN A 77 -0.50 -11.09 6.93
N GLY A 78 0.21 -11.81 6.05
CA GLY A 78 0.66 -13.19 6.27
C GLY A 78 -0.35 -14.27 5.89
N ALA A 79 -1.21 -14.01 4.90
CA ALA A 79 -2.12 -15.04 4.38
C ALA A 79 -1.35 -16.30 3.97
N ARG A 80 -1.90 -17.49 4.25
CA ARG A 80 -1.28 -18.77 3.87
C ARG A 80 -1.44 -19.06 2.39
N HIS A 81 -2.62 -18.74 1.84
CA HIS A 81 -2.95 -18.97 0.45
C HIS A 81 -3.88 -17.87 -0.08
N LEU A 82 -3.60 -17.37 -1.28
CA LEU A 82 -4.39 -16.38 -1.99
C LEU A 82 -4.93 -16.97 -3.28
N TYR A 83 -6.25 -16.99 -3.41
CA TYR A 83 -6.95 -17.30 -4.67
C TYR A 83 -7.36 -16.00 -5.35
N LEU A 84 -6.81 -15.77 -6.54
CA LEU A 84 -7.06 -14.59 -7.35
C LEU A 84 -8.05 -14.92 -8.47
N LEU A 85 -9.18 -14.24 -8.47
CA LEU A 85 -10.28 -14.45 -9.41
C LEU A 85 -10.62 -13.13 -10.11
N ASP A 86 -10.72 -13.17 -11.43
CA ASP A 86 -11.28 -12.07 -12.22
C ASP A 86 -12.01 -12.64 -13.44
N TYR A 87 -12.91 -11.83 -14.00
CA TYR A 87 -13.50 -12.04 -15.29
C TYR A 87 -12.47 -11.88 -16.41
N ASP A 88 -11.64 -10.84 -16.35
CA ASP A 88 -10.56 -10.61 -17.31
C ASP A 88 -9.24 -11.19 -16.78
N GLY A 89 -8.78 -12.26 -17.42
CA GLY A 89 -7.58 -12.99 -17.03
C GLY A 89 -6.26 -12.36 -17.50
N SER A 90 -6.31 -11.31 -18.31
CA SER A 90 -5.14 -10.77 -19.02
C SER A 90 -4.01 -10.31 -18.08
N ASN A 91 -4.37 -9.74 -16.93
CA ASN A 91 -3.41 -9.14 -15.99
C ASN A 91 -3.10 -10.02 -14.75
N LEU A 92 -3.69 -11.22 -14.67
CA LEU A 92 -3.51 -12.13 -13.54
C LEU A 92 -2.08 -12.70 -13.42
N PRO A 93 -1.40 -13.11 -14.51
CA PRO A 93 -0.04 -13.64 -14.44
C PRO A 93 0.95 -12.61 -13.86
N ASP A 94 0.90 -11.37 -14.34
CA ASP A 94 1.77 -10.28 -13.88
C ASP A 94 1.56 -9.97 -12.40
N LEU A 95 0.31 -10.05 -11.94
CA LEU A 95 -0.03 -9.86 -10.53
C LEU A 95 0.54 -11.00 -9.67
N GLU A 96 0.42 -12.24 -10.13
CA GLU A 96 0.96 -13.40 -9.43
C GLU A 96 2.50 -13.31 -9.29
N GLU A 97 3.20 -12.98 -10.37
CA GLU A 97 4.66 -12.83 -10.35
C GLU A 97 5.08 -11.70 -9.39
N SER A 98 4.39 -10.57 -9.45
CA SER A 98 4.63 -9.43 -8.55
C SER A 98 4.44 -9.80 -7.08
N LEU A 99 3.38 -10.57 -6.75
CA LEU A 99 3.11 -11.03 -5.39
C LEU A 99 4.13 -12.07 -4.91
N LYS A 100 4.50 -13.03 -5.77
CA LYS A 100 5.52 -14.04 -5.44
C LYS A 100 6.88 -13.42 -5.19
N LYS A 101 7.25 -12.39 -5.95
CA LYS A 101 8.49 -11.63 -5.77
C LYS A 101 8.50 -10.83 -4.46
N ALA A 102 7.37 -10.21 -4.11
CA ALA A 102 7.26 -9.41 -2.90
C ALA A 102 7.12 -10.25 -1.62
N TYR A 103 6.41 -11.39 -1.70
CA TYR A 103 6.04 -12.23 -0.57
C TYR A 103 6.18 -13.73 -0.91
N PRO A 104 7.41 -14.28 -0.87
CA PRO A 104 7.66 -15.69 -1.21
C PRO A 104 7.05 -16.67 -0.20
N ASP A 105 6.65 -16.20 0.97
CA ASP A 105 6.00 -16.97 2.04
C ASP A 105 4.53 -17.32 1.74
N VAL A 106 3.88 -16.59 0.82
CA VAL A 106 2.45 -16.73 0.54
C VAL A 106 2.22 -17.56 -0.73
N LYS A 107 1.41 -18.62 -0.63
CA LYS A 107 1.03 -19.41 -1.81
C LYS A 107 -0.03 -18.66 -2.62
N VAL A 108 0.27 -18.27 -3.84
CA VAL A 108 -0.69 -17.59 -4.73
C VAL A 108 -1.14 -18.57 -5.81
N ARG A 109 -2.45 -18.56 -6.11
CA ARG A 109 -3.03 -19.29 -7.24
C ARG A 109 -4.07 -18.40 -7.90
N PHE A 110 -3.98 -18.24 -9.22
CA PHE A 110 -5.05 -17.60 -10.00
C PHE A 110 -5.93 -18.66 -10.67
N CYS A 111 -7.20 -18.33 -10.89
CA CYS A 111 -8.08 -19.12 -11.75
C CYS A 111 -8.52 -18.23 -12.90
N SER A 112 -7.98 -18.50 -14.09
CA SER A 112 -8.50 -17.91 -15.33
C SER A 112 -9.69 -18.73 -15.82
N PRO A 113 -10.75 -18.12 -16.39
CA PRO A 113 -11.85 -18.85 -17.00
C PRO A 113 -11.37 -19.88 -18.05
N THR A 114 -10.27 -19.60 -18.76
CA THR A 114 -9.66 -20.54 -19.73
C THR A 114 -9.13 -21.82 -19.07
N VAL A 115 -8.67 -21.75 -17.83
CA VAL A 115 -8.15 -22.91 -17.08
C VAL A 115 -9.29 -23.74 -16.49
N PHE A 116 -10.43 -23.12 -16.19
CA PHE A 116 -11.62 -23.82 -15.73
C PHE A 116 -12.22 -24.71 -16.84
N MET A 117 -12.15 -24.25 -18.09
CA MET A 117 -12.72 -24.94 -19.25
C MET A 117 -11.84 -26.08 -19.81
N THR A 118 -10.56 -26.15 -19.42
CA THR A 118 -9.60 -27.18 -19.91
C THR A 118 -9.40 -28.35 -18.95
N ARG A 119 -10.21 -28.44 -17.87
CA ARG A 119 -10.10 -29.48 -16.83
C ARG A 119 -11.36 -30.34 -16.64
N THR A 120 -12.32 -30.27 -17.55
CA THR A 120 -13.47 -31.20 -17.62
C THR A 120 -13.23 -32.32 -18.62
#